data_AF-A0A940H848-F1
#
_entry.id   AF-A0A940H848-F1
#
_cell.length_a   1.000
_cell.length_b   1.000
_cell.length_c   1.000
_cell.angle_alpha   90.00
_cell.angle_beta   90.00
_cell.angle_gamma   90.00
#
_symmetry.space_group_name_H-M   'P 1'
#
loop_
_entity.id
_entity.type
_entity.pdbx_description
1 polymer ?
#
loop_
_entity_poly.entity_id
_entity_poly.type
_entity_poly.pdbx_seq_one_letter_code
_entity_poly.pdbx_strand_id
1 'polypeptide(L)'
;MTRRTAWIVAAAVAAALLVVTAIWLLQGRGSPDAPSSPTATATATPTGSVEERAQEALDRRLTACAAHAGAAPPEHCGIRIPWGTEFAVVSGIRFRIETLPVLAVDGSSFTAAGGSLVATVTGTGQDGAPRTETYRTDDWTVRGDLLVDGSAIDVSIW
;
A
#
# COMPACT_ATOMS: atom_id res chain seq x y z
N MET A 1 44.88 -28.68 18.91
CA MET A 1 43.60 -29.41 19.09
C MET A 1 42.46 -28.76 18.28
N THR A 2 42.62 -28.56 16.96
CA THR A 2 41.67 -27.77 16.15
C THR A 2 41.09 -28.51 14.94
N ARG A 3 41.53 -29.76 14.69
CA ARG A 3 41.03 -30.55 13.55
C ARG A 3 39.71 -31.26 13.82
N ARG A 4 39.36 -31.56 15.08
CA ARG A 4 38.14 -32.33 15.42
C ARG A 4 36.86 -31.50 15.37
N THR A 5 36.94 -30.21 15.67
CA THR A 5 35.79 -29.28 15.62
C THR A 5 35.35 -28.94 14.20
N ALA A 6 36.28 -28.86 13.25
CA ALA A 6 35.98 -28.60 11.84
C ALA A 6 35.13 -29.73 11.20
N TRP A 7 35.38 -30.98 11.58
CA TRP A 7 34.63 -32.13 11.07
C TRP A 7 33.19 -32.19 11.59
N ILE A 8 32.96 -31.76 12.83
CA ILE A 8 31.63 -31.75 13.43
C ILE A 8 30.73 -30.71 12.77
N VAL A 9 31.28 -29.53 12.46
CA VAL A 9 30.54 -28.47 11.75
C VAL A 9 30.23 -28.88 10.31
N ALA A 10 31.18 -29.51 9.60
CA ALA A 10 30.95 -30.01 8.25
C ALA A 10 29.87 -31.10 8.19
N ALA A 11 29.85 -32.01 9.18
CA ALA A 11 28.82 -33.05 9.27
C ALA A 11 27.41 -32.47 9.55
N ALA A 12 27.31 -31.44 10.40
CA ALA A 12 26.04 -30.78 10.69
C ALA A 12 25.47 -30.05 9.47
N VAL A 13 26.32 -29.37 8.68
CA VAL A 13 25.91 -28.69 7.45
C VAL A 13 25.46 -29.69 6.38
N ALA A 14 26.17 -30.81 6.23
CA ALA A 14 25.78 -31.86 5.30
C ALA A 14 24.44 -32.50 5.67
N ALA A 15 24.20 -32.75 6.96
CA ALA A 15 22.92 -33.28 7.44
C ALA A 15 21.76 -32.29 7.20
N ALA A 16 21.97 -30.99 7.44
CA ALA A 16 20.97 -29.97 7.19
C ALA A 16 20.60 -29.87 5.69
N LEU A 17 21.60 -29.94 4.79
CA LEU A 17 21.36 -29.93 3.34
C LEU A 17 20.58 -31.17 2.86
N LEU A 18 20.81 -32.34 3.46
CA LEU A 18 20.05 -33.56 3.13
C LEU A 18 18.60 -33.47 3.60
N VAL A 19 18.34 -32.86 4.77
CA VAL A 19 16.97 -32.65 5.26
C VAL A 19 16.22 -31.63 4.38
N VAL A 20 16.87 -30.53 4.00
CA VAL A 20 16.26 -29.52 3.12
C VAL A 20 15.95 -30.09 1.74
N THR A 21 16.88 -30.86 1.15
CA THR A 21 16.64 -31.50 -0.16
C THR A 21 15.57 -32.58 -0.10
N ALA A 22 15.49 -33.37 0.99
CA ALA A 22 14.42 -34.33 1.21
C ALA A 22 13.04 -33.65 1.33
N ILE A 23 12.94 -32.53 2.05
CA ILE A 23 11.69 -31.74 2.17
C ILE A 23 11.29 -31.14 0.82
N TRP A 24 12.26 -30.63 0.05
CA TRP A 24 12.01 -30.10 -1.30
C TRP A 24 11.50 -31.18 -2.27
N LEU A 25 12.07 -32.39 -2.19
CA LEU A 25 11.63 -33.55 -2.98
C LEU A 25 10.25 -34.08 -2.55
N LEU A 26 9.87 -33.94 -1.27
CA LEU A 26 8.52 -34.29 -0.82
C LEU A 26 7.48 -33.23 -1.21
N GLN A 27 7.84 -31.94 -1.24
CA GLN A 27 6.94 -30.88 -1.71
C GLN A 27 6.75 -30.88 -3.23
N GLY A 28 7.74 -31.37 -4.00
CA GLY A 28 7.65 -31.52 -5.45
C GLY A 28 6.92 -32.78 -5.94
N ARG A 29 6.65 -33.77 -5.05
CA ARG A 29 5.89 -34.99 -5.39
C ARG A 29 4.40 -34.80 -5.13
N GLY A 30 3.80 -33.85 -5.84
CA GLY A 30 2.36 -33.87 -6.10
C GLY A 30 2.03 -35.09 -6.97
N SER A 31 1.08 -35.88 -6.47
CA SER A 31 0.56 -37.19 -6.89
C SER A 31 0.49 -37.53 -8.40
N PRO A 32 0.64 -38.82 -8.78
CA PRO A 32 0.12 -39.35 -10.05
C PRO A 32 -1.42 -39.39 -10.05
N ASP A 33 -1.99 -39.10 -11.21
CA ASP A 33 -3.41 -38.90 -11.49
C ASP A 33 -4.39 -39.95 -10.92
N ALA A 34 -5.48 -39.45 -10.33
CA ALA A 34 -6.78 -40.11 -10.36
C ALA A 34 -7.69 -39.27 -11.27
N PRO A 35 -8.41 -39.85 -12.25
CA PRO A 35 -9.31 -39.09 -13.10
C PRO A 35 -10.55 -38.72 -12.29
N SER A 36 -10.50 -37.57 -11.63
CA SER A 36 -11.67 -36.88 -11.11
C SER A 36 -11.95 -35.73 -12.05
N SER A 37 -13.19 -35.67 -12.54
CA SER A 37 -13.80 -34.64 -13.38
C SER A 37 -13.21 -33.24 -13.19
N PRO A 38 -13.13 -32.40 -14.23
CA PRO A 38 -12.68 -31.02 -14.07
C PRO A 38 -13.65 -30.27 -13.15
N THR A 39 -13.34 -30.21 -11.86
CA THR A 39 -13.87 -29.19 -10.99
C THR A 39 -13.22 -27.91 -11.48
N ALA A 40 -13.95 -27.18 -12.33
CA ALA A 40 -13.59 -25.85 -12.73
C ALA A 40 -13.20 -25.08 -11.46
N THR A 41 -11.95 -24.63 -11.38
CA THR A 41 -11.59 -23.57 -10.45
C THR A 41 -12.49 -22.41 -10.84
N ALA A 42 -13.57 -22.20 -10.08
CA ALA A 42 -14.40 -21.04 -10.24
C ALA A 42 -13.48 -19.85 -9.95
N THR A 43 -12.97 -19.22 -11.00
CA THR A 43 -12.43 -17.86 -10.91
C THR A 43 -13.57 -17.05 -10.30
N ALA A 44 -13.45 -16.73 -9.02
CA ALA A 44 -14.47 -15.97 -8.33
C ALA A 44 -14.65 -14.68 -9.13
N THR A 45 -15.82 -14.52 -9.73
CA THR A 45 -16.16 -13.26 -10.39
C THR A 45 -16.01 -12.17 -9.34
N PRO A 46 -15.26 -11.10 -9.62
CA PRO A 46 -15.18 -9.97 -8.69
C PRO A 46 -16.61 -9.54 -8.34
N THR A 47 -16.92 -9.58 -7.06
CA THR A 47 -18.24 -9.21 -6.55
C THR A 47 -18.34 -7.68 -6.54
N GLY A 48 -19.45 -7.14 -7.03
CA GLY A 48 -19.73 -5.71 -7.04
C GLY A 48 -19.54 -5.03 -8.40
N SER A 49 -20.08 -3.82 -8.52
CA SER A 49 -19.96 -3.01 -9.74
C SER A 49 -18.51 -2.55 -9.97
N VAL A 50 -18.22 -1.99 -11.14
CA VAL A 50 -16.89 -1.41 -11.40
C VAL A 50 -16.64 -0.24 -10.45
N GLU A 51 -17.66 0.57 -10.20
CA GLU A 51 -17.62 1.75 -9.34
C GLU A 51 -17.35 1.38 -7.88
N GLU A 52 -18.02 0.34 -7.36
CA GLU A 52 -17.78 -0.14 -5.99
C GLU A 52 -16.33 -0.59 -5.79
N ARG A 53 -15.80 -1.35 -6.75
CA ARG A 53 -14.41 -1.80 -6.72
C ARG A 53 -13.43 -0.65 -6.90
N ALA A 54 -13.77 0.35 -7.71
CA ALA A 54 -12.96 1.55 -7.90
C ALA A 54 -12.91 2.41 -6.64
N GLN A 55 -14.04 2.57 -5.95
CA GLN A 55 -14.11 3.21 -4.65
C GLN A 55 -13.19 2.50 -3.65
N GLU A 56 -13.27 1.16 -3.56
CA GLU A 56 -12.43 0.39 -2.64
C GLU A 56 -10.93 0.55 -2.96
N ALA A 57 -10.58 0.53 -4.24
CA ALA A 57 -9.20 0.75 -4.69
C ALA A 57 -8.70 2.15 -4.32
N LEU A 58 -9.53 3.18 -4.52
CA LEU A 58 -9.22 4.56 -4.14
C LEU A 58 -9.06 4.67 -2.61
N ASP A 59 -10.00 4.16 -1.83
CA ASP A 59 -9.97 4.23 -0.37
C ASP A 59 -8.69 3.61 0.20
N ARG A 60 -8.29 2.47 -0.35
CA ARG A 60 -7.05 1.79 0.00
C ARG A 60 -5.83 2.64 -0.34
N ARG A 61 -5.80 3.25 -1.53
CA ARG A 61 -4.72 4.15 -1.96
C ARG A 61 -4.61 5.37 -1.05
N LEU A 62 -5.73 6.04 -0.76
CA LEU A 62 -5.76 7.23 0.11
C LEU A 62 -5.37 6.90 1.54
N THR A 63 -5.80 5.74 2.07
CA THR A 63 -5.39 5.27 3.39
C THR A 63 -3.88 5.02 3.45
N ALA A 64 -3.30 4.40 2.42
CA ALA A 64 -1.86 4.20 2.32
C ALA A 64 -1.10 5.54 2.23
N CYS A 65 -1.64 6.51 1.49
CA CYS A 65 -1.12 7.88 1.45
C CYS A 65 -1.13 8.54 2.83
N ALA A 66 -2.22 8.41 3.59
CA ALA A 66 -2.35 9.02 4.91
C ALA A 66 -1.43 8.39 5.96
N ALA A 67 -1.09 7.11 5.79
CA ALA A 67 -0.10 6.43 6.63
C ALA A 67 1.34 6.94 6.41
N HIS A 68 1.58 7.69 5.32
CA HIS A 68 2.89 8.25 5.05
C HIS A 68 3.30 9.29 6.09
N ALA A 69 4.60 9.30 6.36
CA ALA A 69 5.24 10.04 7.43
C ALA A 69 6.56 10.60 6.89
N GLY A 70 6.57 11.87 6.49
CA GLY A 70 7.74 12.48 5.87
C GLY A 70 7.75 14.00 5.97
N ALA A 71 8.83 14.64 5.54
CA ALA A 71 8.96 16.09 5.51
C ALA A 71 8.27 16.73 4.29
N ALA A 72 7.82 15.91 3.33
CA ALA A 72 7.10 16.34 2.14
C ALA A 72 5.79 15.54 2.00
N PRO A 73 4.75 16.12 1.37
CA PRO A 73 3.55 15.37 1.01
C PRO A 73 3.89 14.19 0.08
N PRO A 74 3.24 13.03 0.23
CA PRO A 74 3.44 11.92 -0.68
C PRO A 74 2.95 12.26 -2.09
N GLU A 75 3.72 11.85 -3.08
CA GLU A 75 3.36 12.02 -4.49
C GLU A 75 2.17 11.13 -4.87
N HIS A 76 1.39 11.54 -5.87
CA HIS A 76 0.25 10.76 -6.39
C HIS A 76 -0.77 10.36 -5.32
N CYS A 77 -1.10 11.32 -4.45
CA CYS A 77 -2.08 11.16 -3.38
C CYS A 77 -3.20 12.20 -3.42
N GLY A 78 -3.12 13.20 -4.30
CA GLY A 78 -4.13 14.25 -4.42
C GLY A 78 -4.21 15.16 -3.20
N ILE A 79 -3.25 15.06 -2.28
CA ILE A 79 -3.18 15.84 -1.04
C ILE A 79 -2.46 17.15 -1.33
N ARG A 80 -3.14 18.28 -1.11
CA ARG A 80 -2.55 19.62 -1.14
C ARG A 80 -2.65 20.19 0.27
N ILE A 81 -1.53 20.43 0.93
CA ILE A 81 -1.52 21.22 2.16
C ILE A 81 -1.53 22.68 1.72
N PRO A 82 -2.55 23.47 2.10
CA PRO A 82 -2.73 24.80 1.57
C PRO A 82 -1.44 25.62 1.74
N TRP A 83 -0.86 25.73 2.93
CA TRP A 83 0.39 26.47 3.13
C TRP A 83 1.05 26.13 4.48
N GLY A 84 2.34 26.44 4.60
CA GLY A 84 3.17 26.32 5.81
C GLY A 84 4.20 27.45 5.89
N THR A 85 3.80 28.66 5.51
CA THR A 85 4.67 29.86 5.44
C THR A 85 5.35 30.22 6.76
N GLU A 86 4.73 29.81 7.87
CA GLU A 86 5.22 29.92 9.23
C GLU A 86 6.41 29.01 9.53
N PHE A 87 6.69 28.01 8.67
CA PHE A 87 7.84 27.12 8.76
C PHE A 87 8.95 27.57 7.83
N ALA A 88 10.16 27.70 8.39
CA ALA A 88 11.39 27.78 7.61
C ALA A 88 11.82 26.40 7.10
N VAL A 89 11.62 25.36 7.93
CA VAL A 89 11.94 23.97 7.61
C VAL A 89 10.86 23.06 8.16
N VAL A 90 10.28 22.21 7.32
CA VAL A 90 9.37 21.13 7.74
C VAL A 90 10.19 19.89 8.06
N SER A 91 10.00 19.33 9.24
CA SER A 91 10.63 18.07 9.66
C SER A 91 9.70 16.87 9.57
N GLY A 92 8.38 17.09 9.54
CA GLY A 92 7.43 16.00 9.49
C GLY A 92 6.01 16.46 9.20
N ILE A 93 5.28 15.59 8.52
CA ILE A 93 3.87 15.72 8.23
C ILE A 93 3.20 14.41 8.62
N ARG A 94 2.04 14.53 9.27
CA ARG A 94 1.15 13.43 9.59
C ARG A 94 -0.23 13.77 9.07
N PHE A 95 -0.78 12.86 8.27
CA PHE A 95 -2.10 13.00 7.70
C PHE A 95 -3.10 12.16 8.49
N ARG A 96 -4.33 12.65 8.58
CA ARG A 96 -5.47 11.90 9.08
C ARG A 96 -6.66 12.22 8.19
N ILE A 97 -7.21 11.18 7.55
CA ILE A 97 -8.46 11.30 6.82
C ILE A 97 -9.60 11.25 7.83
N GLU A 98 -10.45 12.28 7.86
CA GLU A 98 -11.66 12.29 8.67
C GLU A 98 -12.86 11.77 7.88
N THR A 99 -12.89 12.00 6.58
CA THR A 99 -13.91 11.47 5.68
C THR A 99 -13.29 11.17 4.32
N LEU A 100 -13.49 9.95 3.82
CA LEU A 100 -13.04 9.55 2.50
C LEU A 100 -13.94 10.20 1.43
N PRO A 101 -13.36 10.68 0.31
CA PRO A 101 -14.14 11.24 -0.78
C PRO A 101 -14.91 10.14 -1.53
N VAL A 102 -16.09 10.48 -2.03
CA VAL A 102 -16.94 9.58 -2.81
C VAL A 102 -16.61 9.72 -4.28
N LEU A 103 -16.27 8.60 -4.92
CA LEU A 103 -15.83 8.51 -6.30
C LEU A 103 -17.00 8.58 -7.28
N ALA A 104 -16.85 9.40 -8.31
CA ALA A 104 -17.68 9.41 -9.51
C ALA A 104 -16.79 9.10 -10.73
N VAL A 105 -17.13 8.05 -11.47
CA VAL A 105 -16.43 7.65 -12.70
C VAL A 105 -16.96 8.44 -13.89
N ASP A 106 -16.05 8.90 -14.75
CA ASP A 106 -16.35 9.46 -16.07
C ASP A 106 -15.38 8.82 -17.10
N GLY A 107 -15.89 7.80 -17.81
CA GLY A 107 -15.08 7.01 -18.74
C GLY A 107 -13.90 6.31 -18.04
N SER A 108 -12.68 6.63 -18.47
CA SER A 108 -11.43 6.12 -17.88
C SER A 108 -10.84 7.07 -16.82
N SER A 109 -11.62 8.03 -16.35
CA SER A 109 -11.20 9.00 -15.34
C SER A 109 -12.18 9.01 -14.18
N PHE A 110 -11.77 9.62 -13.06
CA PHE A 110 -12.66 9.81 -11.93
C PHE A 110 -12.45 11.16 -11.24
N THR A 111 -13.51 11.62 -10.59
CA THR A 111 -13.43 12.68 -9.57
C THR A 111 -14.04 12.14 -8.29
N ALA A 112 -13.29 12.20 -7.20
CA ALA A 112 -13.79 11.85 -5.87
C ALA A 112 -13.89 13.11 -5.02
N ALA A 113 -15.07 13.41 -4.46
CA ALA A 113 -15.33 14.66 -3.76
C ALA A 113 -15.97 14.43 -2.36
N GLY A 114 -16.06 15.50 -1.57
CA GLY A 114 -16.65 15.45 -0.22
C GLY A 114 -15.73 14.83 0.84
N GLY A 115 -14.44 14.71 0.56
CA GLY A 115 -13.46 14.25 1.54
C GLY A 115 -13.15 15.33 2.58
N SER A 116 -12.62 14.92 3.73
CA SER A 116 -12.05 15.81 4.74
C SER A 116 -10.73 15.25 5.25
N LEU A 117 -9.70 16.09 5.26
CA LEU A 117 -8.32 15.71 5.59
C LEU A 117 -7.74 16.69 6.61
N VAL A 118 -7.03 16.15 7.60
CA VAL A 118 -6.23 16.91 8.53
C VAL A 118 -4.76 16.61 8.29
N ALA A 119 -3.93 17.65 8.26
CA ALA A 119 -2.48 17.56 8.20
C ALA A 119 -1.87 18.24 9.43
N THR A 120 -1.17 17.48 10.26
CA THR A 120 -0.34 18.01 11.34
C THR A 120 1.10 18.11 10.87
N VAL A 121 1.64 19.33 10.86
CA VAL A 121 2.98 19.64 10.37
C VAL A 121 3.86 20.04 11.54
N THR A 122 5.06 19.46 11.62
CA THR A 122 6.08 19.78 12.61
C THR A 122 7.33 20.29 11.92
N GLY A 123 8.01 21.24 12.54
CA GLY A 123 9.19 21.84 11.95
C GLY A 123 9.80 22.96 12.78
N THR A 124 10.63 23.76 12.11
CA THR A 124 11.20 24.99 12.65
C THR A 124 10.48 26.18 12.03
N GLY A 125 10.01 27.09 12.88
CA GLY A 125 9.35 28.32 12.49
C GLY A 125 10.29 29.33 11.82
N GLN A 126 9.73 30.34 11.17
CA GLN A 126 10.51 31.47 10.62
C GLN A 126 11.28 32.27 11.68
N ASP A 127 10.86 32.16 12.95
CA ASP A 127 11.52 32.73 14.12
C ASP A 127 12.66 31.85 14.68
N GLY A 128 12.90 30.68 14.07
CA GLY A 128 13.89 29.70 14.51
C GLY A 128 13.41 28.81 15.66
N ALA A 129 12.20 28.99 16.19
CA ALA A 129 11.65 28.16 17.27
C ALA A 129 11.01 26.87 16.71
N PRO A 130 10.97 25.78 17.48
CA PRO A 130 10.20 24.60 17.08
C PRO A 130 8.70 24.93 17.03
N ARG A 131 8.01 24.45 16.00
CA ARG A 131 6.59 24.71 15.76
C ARG A 131 5.86 23.42 15.36
N THR A 132 4.59 23.33 15.74
CA THR A 132 3.66 22.28 15.33
C THR A 132 2.32 22.93 15.02
N GLU A 133 1.83 22.78 13.80
CA GLU A 133 0.56 23.34 13.35
C GLU A 133 -0.33 22.25 12.77
N THR A 134 -1.64 22.46 12.84
CA THR A 134 -2.63 21.54 12.27
C THR A 134 -3.54 22.28 11.30
N TYR A 135 -3.58 21.79 10.07
CA TYR A 135 -4.44 22.31 9.01
C TYR A 135 -5.54 21.32 8.72
N ARG A 136 -6.74 21.84 8.52
CA ARG A 136 -7.91 21.07 8.11
C ARG A 136 -8.32 21.53 6.72
N THR A 137 -8.63 20.57 5.86
CA THR A 137 -9.24 20.82 4.56
C THR A 137 -10.53 20.04 4.50
N ASP A 138 -11.63 20.78 4.57
CA ASP A 138 -12.96 20.28 4.24
C ASP A 138 -13.15 20.38 2.71
N ASP A 139 -14.08 19.58 2.18
CA ASP A 139 -14.36 19.48 0.74
C ASP A 139 -13.16 19.09 -0.14
N TRP A 140 -12.25 18.28 0.42
CA TRP A 140 -11.12 17.73 -0.31
C TRP A 140 -11.61 16.88 -1.49
N THR A 141 -11.07 17.18 -2.67
CA THR A 141 -11.38 16.51 -3.92
C THR A 141 -10.12 15.90 -4.51
N VAL A 142 -10.22 14.64 -4.95
CA VAL A 142 -9.16 13.88 -5.63
C VAL A 142 -9.58 13.62 -7.06
N ARG A 143 -8.63 13.69 -8.00
CA ARG A 143 -8.85 13.36 -9.41
C ARG A 143 -7.82 12.35 -9.86
N GLY A 144 -8.17 11.60 -10.88
CA GLY A 144 -7.28 10.56 -11.36
C GLY A 144 -7.83 9.80 -12.55
N ASP A 145 -7.05 8.81 -12.95
CA ASP A 145 -7.37 7.87 -14.01
C ASP A 145 -7.74 6.50 -13.42
N LEU A 146 -8.60 5.80 -14.14
CA LEU A 146 -9.10 4.47 -13.81
C LEU A 146 -8.74 3.51 -14.94
N LEU A 147 -7.99 2.46 -14.62
CA LEU A 147 -7.70 1.37 -15.55
C LEU A 147 -8.39 0.10 -15.07
N VAL A 148 -9.22 -0.48 -15.93
CA VAL A 148 -9.96 -1.71 -15.66
C VAL A 148 -9.40 -2.81 -16.55
N ASP A 149 -8.80 -3.83 -15.94
CA ASP A 149 -8.29 -5.03 -16.62
C ASP A 149 -8.98 -6.27 -16.06
N GLY A 150 -10.06 -6.69 -16.73
CA GLY A 150 -10.91 -7.78 -16.27
C GLY A 150 -11.47 -7.51 -14.87
N SER A 151 -10.94 -8.21 -13.86
CA SER A 151 -11.31 -8.05 -12.46
C SER A 151 -10.44 -7.05 -11.69
N ALA A 152 -9.27 -6.69 -12.22
CA ALA A 152 -8.37 -5.74 -11.59
C ALA A 152 -8.82 -4.30 -11.87
N ILE A 153 -8.71 -3.47 -10.85
CA ILE A 153 -8.86 -2.02 -10.95
C ILE A 153 -7.59 -1.38 -10.43
N ASP A 154 -7.00 -0.52 -11.27
CA ASP A 154 -5.90 0.36 -10.89
C ASP A 154 -6.37 1.82 -10.92
N VAL A 155 -5.96 2.56 -9.89
CA VAL A 155 -6.29 3.98 -9.72
C VAL A 155 -5.00 4.78 -9.66
N SER A 156 -4.88 5.77 -10.54
CA SER A 156 -3.74 6.68 -10.59
C SER A 156 -4.21 8.09 -10.25
N ILE A 157 -3.57 8.74 -9.26
CA ILE A 157 -3.93 10.08 -8.79
C ILE A 157 -2.90 11.09 -9.32
N TRP A 158 -3.38 12.24 -9.79
CA TRP A 158 -2.55 13.36 -10.27
C TRP A 158 -2.93 14.72 -9.66
#